data_AF-A0A4Q2YM98-F1
#
_entry.id   AF-A0A4Q2YM98-F1
#
_cell.length_a   1.000
_cell.length_b   1.000
_cell.length_c   1.000
_cell.angle_alpha   90.00
_cell.angle_beta   90.00
_cell.angle_gamma   90.00
#
_symmetry.space_group_name_H-M   'P 1'
#
loop_
_entity.id
_entity.type
_entity.pdbx_description
1 polymer ?
#
loop_
_entity_poly.entity_id
_entity_poly.type
_entity_poly.pdbx_seq_one_letter_code
_entity_poly.pdbx_strand_id
1 'polypeptide(L)'
;ITYRAEAGEKPVFNLSAVKPAGLRIHAFEVKGSYIVLDGISVTGIQVTATHHTQSICFSNNGSHNRYERLQMHDGMGIGFYLSGGSENLVVDCDAWNNYDSVSEGGRGGNTDGFGCHPKKGDTGNVFRSCRAWLNSDDGFDCISAWESIRFENCWSFDNGKSPEGKGLGDGNGFKIGGFGLEAVRGLPRVMPRHTVTRCVAASNKSNGFYANHHPGGCDWIHNSSYRNRANFNFLGRDFTQGRDIPGTGHHIRNNLSFGSRNEVTQLNREACKLAGNLFGEGLAEKDFASLDVKLLAAPRQPDGSLPETDFMKPKPRGKMVDAGDKGSEPFNGRAPDVGAFELS
;
A
#
# COMPACT_ATOMS: atom_id res chain seq x y z
N ILE A 1 15.62 -11.96 18.47
CA ILE A 1 16.94 -11.85 17.80
C ILE A 1 16.94 -10.57 16.98
N THR A 2 18.04 -9.80 16.96
CA THR A 2 18.11 -8.55 16.20
C THR A 2 19.26 -8.59 15.22
N TYR A 3 18.97 -8.28 13.95
CA TYR A 3 19.92 -8.03 12.88
C TYR A 3 19.75 -6.57 12.45
N ARG A 4 20.76 -5.75 12.71
CA ARG A 4 20.68 -4.29 12.56
C ARG A 4 21.94 -3.77 11.88
N ALA A 5 21.76 -2.81 10.97
CA ALA A 5 22.84 -2.01 10.43
C ALA A 5 23.56 -1.22 11.53
N GLU A 6 24.89 -1.24 11.54
CA GLU A 6 25.67 -0.42 12.46
C GLU A 6 25.40 1.09 12.21
N ALA A 7 25.53 1.92 13.25
CA ALA A 7 25.18 3.32 13.15
C ALA A 7 25.98 4.03 12.04
N GLY A 8 25.28 4.67 11.11
CA GLY A 8 25.88 5.36 9.95
C GLY A 8 26.21 4.44 8.77
N GLU A 9 26.09 3.12 8.91
CA GLU A 9 26.24 2.18 7.81
C GLU A 9 24.93 1.94 7.05
N LYS A 10 25.07 1.55 5.78
CA LYS A 10 23.96 1.20 4.89
C LYS A 10 24.27 -0.12 4.20
N PRO A 11 24.11 -1.27 4.88
CA PRO A 11 24.41 -2.56 4.30
C PRO A 11 23.47 -2.87 3.12
N VAL A 12 24.06 -3.30 2.00
CA VAL A 12 23.35 -3.67 0.77
C VAL A 12 23.67 -5.11 0.38
N PHE A 13 22.64 -5.95 0.33
CA PHE A 13 22.72 -7.29 -0.24
C PHE A 13 22.36 -7.25 -1.73
N ASN A 14 23.36 -7.37 -2.60
CA ASN A 14 23.17 -7.40 -4.06
C ASN A 14 23.04 -8.85 -4.56
N LEU A 15 21.86 -9.19 -5.07
CA LEU A 15 21.52 -10.54 -5.55
C LEU A 15 21.59 -10.70 -7.08
N SER A 16 22.14 -9.72 -7.81
CA SER A 16 22.21 -9.76 -9.29
C SER A 16 22.93 -10.97 -9.89
N ALA A 17 23.80 -11.61 -9.11
CA ALA A 17 24.51 -12.84 -9.49
C ALA A 17 23.78 -14.13 -9.06
N VAL A 18 22.77 -14.04 -8.19
CA VAL A 18 22.02 -15.20 -7.70
C VAL A 18 20.95 -15.56 -8.73
N LYS A 19 21.25 -16.54 -9.60
CA LYS A 19 20.40 -16.92 -10.74
C LYS A 19 20.20 -18.44 -10.86
N PRO A 20 19.69 -19.12 -9.82
CA PRO A 20 19.34 -20.53 -9.96
C PRO A 20 18.27 -20.69 -11.06
N ALA A 21 18.49 -21.60 -12.02
CA ALA A 21 17.63 -21.75 -13.18
C ALA A 21 16.24 -22.27 -12.79
N GLY A 22 15.19 -21.55 -13.18
CA GLY A 22 13.79 -21.94 -12.97
C GLY A 22 13.29 -21.90 -11.51
N LEU A 23 14.12 -21.45 -10.56
CA LEU A 23 13.76 -21.38 -9.15
C LEU A 23 13.40 -19.96 -8.72
N ARG A 24 12.47 -19.87 -7.76
CA ARG A 24 12.17 -18.64 -7.03
C ARG A 24 13.30 -18.31 -6.06
N ILE A 25 13.50 -17.03 -5.78
CA ILE A 25 14.55 -16.54 -4.88
C ILE A 25 13.89 -15.77 -3.74
N HIS A 26 14.23 -16.12 -2.51
CA HIS A 26 13.95 -15.30 -1.33
C HIS A 26 15.29 -14.80 -0.79
N ALA A 27 15.52 -13.48 -0.71
CA ALA A 27 16.78 -12.98 -0.15
C ALA A 27 16.84 -13.25 1.36
N PHE A 28 15.74 -13.01 2.06
CA PHE A 28 15.55 -13.34 3.46
C PHE A 28 14.24 -14.13 3.64
N GLU A 29 14.38 -15.39 4.06
CA GLU A 29 13.24 -16.25 4.43
C GLU A 29 13.08 -16.30 5.95
N VAL A 30 12.14 -15.51 6.49
CA VAL A 30 11.95 -15.38 7.94
C VAL A 30 10.80 -16.28 8.40
N LYS A 31 11.16 -17.49 8.82
CA LYS A 31 10.21 -18.46 9.42
C LYS A 31 10.07 -18.34 10.93
N GLY A 32 11.07 -17.76 11.59
CA GLY A 32 11.09 -17.59 13.06
C GLY A 32 10.28 -16.39 13.54
N SER A 33 10.03 -16.35 14.84
CA SER A 33 9.30 -15.29 15.55
C SER A 33 10.24 -14.45 16.42
N TYR A 34 9.82 -13.26 16.83
CA TYR A 34 10.59 -12.33 17.68
C TYR A 34 11.94 -11.91 17.04
N ILE A 35 11.94 -11.70 15.74
CA ILE A 35 13.08 -11.26 14.94
C ILE A 35 12.92 -9.78 14.58
N VAL A 36 13.98 -9.01 14.75
CA VAL A 36 14.09 -7.63 14.27
C VAL A 36 15.11 -7.58 13.13
N LEU A 37 14.71 -7.04 11.99
CA LEU A 37 15.56 -6.73 10.83
C LEU A 37 15.51 -5.23 10.60
N ASP A 38 16.65 -4.55 10.71
CA ASP A 38 16.70 -3.09 10.77
C ASP A 38 17.81 -2.49 9.88
N GLY A 39 17.43 -1.60 8.96
CA GLY A 39 18.37 -0.82 8.15
C GLY A 39 19.07 -1.59 7.02
N ILE A 40 18.52 -2.73 6.60
CA ILE A 40 19.10 -3.59 5.56
C ILE A 40 18.48 -3.28 4.19
N SER A 41 19.34 -3.16 3.17
CA SER A 41 18.90 -3.00 1.77
C SER A 41 19.09 -4.30 0.97
N VAL A 42 18.15 -4.60 0.08
CA VAL A 42 18.23 -5.69 -0.90
C VAL A 42 18.08 -5.11 -2.30
N THR A 43 19.01 -5.43 -3.19
CA THR A 43 18.97 -5.01 -4.59
C THR A 43 19.30 -6.14 -5.56
N GLY A 44 18.89 -6.01 -6.81
CA GLY A 44 19.26 -6.91 -7.89
C GLY A 44 18.68 -8.32 -7.74
N ILE A 45 17.68 -8.55 -6.89
CA ILE A 45 17.03 -9.87 -6.81
C ILE A 45 16.50 -10.28 -8.19
N GLN A 46 16.67 -11.55 -8.55
CA GLN A 46 16.39 -12.04 -9.90
C GLN A 46 15.13 -12.90 -9.96
N VAL A 47 14.52 -12.94 -11.14
CA VAL A 47 13.58 -13.98 -11.58
C VAL A 47 14.21 -14.67 -12.78
N THR A 48 14.23 -16.00 -12.79
CA THR A 48 14.82 -16.80 -13.87
C THR A 48 13.81 -17.71 -14.57
N ALA A 49 12.66 -17.96 -13.95
CA ALA A 49 11.57 -18.72 -14.55
C ALA A 49 10.76 -17.82 -15.51
N THR A 50 10.31 -18.39 -16.64
CA THR A 50 9.56 -17.67 -17.68
C THR A 50 8.04 -17.85 -17.57
N HIS A 51 7.58 -18.80 -16.75
CA HIS A 51 6.15 -19.00 -16.43
C HIS A 51 5.72 -18.12 -15.25
N HIS A 52 4.42 -18.13 -14.92
CA HIS A 52 3.88 -17.42 -13.75
C HIS A 52 4.68 -17.73 -12.47
N THR A 53 5.25 -16.69 -11.85
CA THR A 53 6.21 -16.82 -10.76
C THR A 53 6.41 -15.50 -10.00
N GLN A 54 7.19 -15.56 -8.92
CA GLN A 54 7.66 -14.40 -8.16
C GLN A 54 8.97 -14.73 -7.42
N SER A 55 9.79 -13.72 -7.17
CA SER A 55 10.89 -13.74 -6.18
C SER A 55 10.61 -12.67 -5.12
N ILE A 56 11.28 -12.71 -3.97
CA ILE A 56 10.92 -11.90 -2.78
C ILE A 56 12.17 -11.43 -2.05
N CYS A 57 12.27 -10.13 -1.71
CA CYS A 57 13.39 -9.65 -0.89
C CYS A 57 13.26 -10.14 0.55
N PHE A 58 12.15 -9.83 1.23
CA PHE A 58 11.88 -10.31 2.59
C PHE A 58 10.55 -11.06 2.65
N SER A 59 10.59 -12.32 3.08
CA SER A 59 9.37 -13.12 3.32
C SER A 59 9.17 -13.39 4.81
N ASN A 60 7.92 -13.33 5.27
CA ASN A 60 7.54 -13.58 6.67
C ASN A 60 6.51 -14.72 6.79
N ASN A 61 6.84 -15.69 7.64
CA ASN A 61 5.92 -16.72 8.13
C ASN A 61 5.81 -16.76 9.67
N GLY A 62 6.65 -16.02 10.39
CA GLY A 62 6.69 -15.99 11.85
C GLY A 62 5.86 -14.84 12.46
N SER A 63 5.83 -14.79 13.79
CA SER A 63 5.04 -13.81 14.55
C SER A 63 5.91 -12.88 15.39
N HIS A 64 5.38 -11.72 15.77
CA HIS A 64 6.07 -10.71 16.59
C HIS A 64 7.41 -10.25 15.97
N ASN A 65 7.53 -10.28 14.65
CA ASN A 65 8.71 -9.78 13.96
C ASN A 65 8.58 -8.28 13.68
N ARG A 66 9.72 -7.60 13.59
CA ARG A 66 9.81 -6.18 13.21
C ARG A 66 10.76 -6.03 12.03
N TYR A 67 10.28 -5.36 11.00
CA TYR A 67 11.02 -5.02 9.79
C TYR A 67 11.09 -3.51 9.74
N GLU A 68 12.26 -2.95 10.03
CA GLU A 68 12.47 -1.52 10.27
C GLU A 68 13.43 -0.96 9.23
N ARG A 69 13.08 0.17 8.59
CA ARG A 69 14.01 0.91 7.71
C ARG A 69 14.64 0.06 6.60
N LEU A 70 13.91 -0.94 6.11
CA LEU A 70 14.36 -1.80 5.02
C LEU A 70 14.19 -1.09 3.68
N GLN A 71 15.08 -1.38 2.75
CA GLN A 71 15.02 -0.87 1.38
C GLN A 71 15.06 -2.04 0.40
N MET A 72 14.05 -2.18 -0.45
CA MET A 72 13.93 -3.29 -1.39
C MET A 72 13.73 -2.75 -2.80
N HIS A 73 14.80 -2.74 -3.60
CA HIS A 73 14.77 -1.96 -4.82
C HIS A 73 15.71 -2.39 -5.94
N ASP A 74 15.44 -1.88 -7.14
CA ASP A 74 16.22 -2.15 -8.34
C ASP A 74 16.40 -3.66 -8.57
N GLY A 75 15.29 -4.40 -8.53
CA GLY A 75 15.24 -5.85 -8.63
C GLY A 75 14.00 -6.36 -9.36
N MET A 76 13.84 -7.67 -9.44
CA MET A 76 12.71 -8.33 -10.13
C MET A 76 11.68 -8.93 -9.16
N GLY A 77 11.94 -8.84 -7.86
CA GLY A 77 11.16 -9.50 -6.82
C GLY A 77 10.27 -8.54 -6.04
N ILE A 78 9.25 -9.08 -5.40
CA ILE A 78 8.41 -8.36 -4.44
C ILE A 78 9.31 -7.85 -3.31
N GLY A 79 9.04 -6.64 -2.81
CA GLY A 79 9.79 -6.08 -1.70
C GLY A 79 9.61 -6.89 -0.41
N PHE A 80 8.40 -6.87 0.14
CA PHE A 80 8.03 -7.63 1.34
C PHE A 80 6.83 -8.52 1.06
N TYR A 81 6.85 -9.76 1.56
CA TYR A 81 5.74 -10.70 1.39
C TYR A 81 5.45 -11.46 2.68
N LEU A 82 4.30 -11.18 3.30
CA LEU A 82 3.82 -11.95 4.46
C LEU A 82 2.87 -13.05 3.99
N SER A 83 3.24 -14.30 4.24
CA SER A 83 2.39 -15.48 3.97
C SER A 83 1.86 -16.13 5.24
N GLY A 84 2.28 -15.64 6.41
CA GLY A 84 1.64 -15.98 7.68
C GLY A 84 2.32 -15.37 8.89
N GLY A 85 1.71 -15.63 10.05
CA GLY A 85 2.12 -15.15 11.37
C GLY A 85 1.44 -13.84 11.80
N SER A 86 1.45 -13.62 13.12
CA SER A 86 0.71 -12.54 13.80
C SER A 86 1.63 -11.45 14.34
N GLU A 87 1.07 -10.28 14.62
CA GLU A 87 1.73 -9.19 15.34
C GLU A 87 3.06 -8.74 14.73
N ASN A 88 3.18 -8.82 13.40
CA ASN A 88 4.36 -8.31 12.70
C ASN A 88 4.20 -6.82 12.40
N LEU A 89 5.28 -6.06 12.59
CA LEU A 89 5.34 -4.66 12.23
C LEU A 89 6.34 -4.45 11.09
N VAL A 90 5.87 -3.91 9.97
CA VAL A 90 6.71 -3.39 8.89
C VAL A 90 6.66 -1.87 8.97
N VAL A 91 7.78 -1.24 9.31
CA VAL A 91 7.82 0.18 9.64
C VAL A 91 8.98 0.90 8.98
N ASP A 92 8.69 2.07 8.41
CA ASP A 92 9.68 2.93 7.75
C ASP A 92 10.43 2.26 6.59
N CYS A 93 9.80 1.27 5.95
CA CYS A 93 10.39 0.53 4.82
C CYS A 93 10.05 1.16 3.47
N ASP A 94 10.94 0.99 2.50
CA ASP A 94 10.78 1.46 1.13
C ASP A 94 10.93 0.30 0.14
N ALA A 95 9.97 0.17 -0.79
CA ALA A 95 10.03 -0.80 -1.87
C ALA A 95 9.84 -0.10 -3.22
N TRP A 96 10.85 -0.11 -4.08
CA TRP A 96 10.76 0.64 -5.34
C TRP A 96 11.55 0.11 -6.52
N ASN A 97 11.13 0.52 -7.72
CA ASN A 97 11.76 0.10 -8.97
C ASN A 97 11.96 -1.43 -9.04
N ASN A 98 10.93 -2.16 -8.64
CA ASN A 98 10.90 -3.61 -8.71
C ASN A 98 10.04 -4.05 -9.90
N TYR A 99 10.65 -4.78 -10.83
CA TYR A 99 10.03 -5.19 -12.07
C TYR A 99 10.54 -6.55 -12.55
N ASP A 100 9.66 -7.55 -12.55
CA ASP A 100 9.92 -8.81 -13.25
C ASP A 100 9.80 -8.63 -14.78
N SER A 101 10.96 -8.44 -15.40
CA SER A 101 11.11 -8.33 -16.85
C SER A 101 11.29 -9.69 -17.55
N VAL A 102 11.21 -10.81 -16.83
CA VAL A 102 11.55 -12.16 -17.33
C VAL A 102 10.31 -13.03 -17.47
N SER A 103 9.51 -13.14 -16.42
CA SER A 103 8.34 -14.01 -16.42
C SER A 103 7.21 -13.44 -17.29
N GLU A 104 6.43 -14.34 -17.90
CA GLU A 104 5.20 -13.98 -18.62
C GLU A 104 5.39 -12.88 -19.70
N GLY A 105 6.56 -12.88 -20.36
CA GLY A 105 6.91 -11.89 -21.38
C GLY A 105 7.24 -10.50 -20.84
N GLY A 106 7.64 -10.40 -19.57
CA GLY A 106 7.98 -9.13 -18.92
C GLY A 106 6.77 -8.26 -18.65
N ARG A 107 5.60 -8.85 -18.38
CA ARG A 107 4.39 -8.09 -18.03
C ARG A 107 4.51 -7.40 -16.67
N GLY A 108 5.30 -7.96 -15.75
CA GLY A 108 5.52 -7.42 -14.40
C GLY A 108 4.31 -7.52 -13.47
N GLY A 109 3.35 -8.41 -13.75
CA GLY A 109 2.05 -8.46 -13.07
C GLY A 109 2.03 -9.17 -11.72
N ASN A 110 3.19 -9.45 -11.10
CA ASN A 110 3.28 -10.13 -9.80
C ASN A 110 4.35 -9.48 -8.88
N THR A 111 4.79 -8.26 -9.19
CA THR A 111 5.90 -7.60 -8.48
C THR A 111 5.38 -6.39 -7.72
N ASP A 112 4.88 -6.64 -6.52
CA ASP A 112 4.40 -5.61 -5.60
C ASP A 112 5.53 -5.01 -4.77
N GLY A 113 5.29 -3.81 -4.22
CA GLY A 113 6.12 -3.29 -3.14
C GLY A 113 5.97 -4.12 -1.86
N PHE A 114 4.73 -4.29 -1.41
CA PHE A 114 4.38 -5.01 -0.18
C PHE A 114 3.15 -5.90 -0.39
N GLY A 115 3.34 -7.22 -0.30
CA GLY A 115 2.28 -8.21 -0.24
C GLY A 115 2.01 -8.68 1.19
N CYS A 116 0.74 -8.71 1.60
CA CYS A 116 0.35 -9.20 2.93
C CYS A 116 -0.88 -10.11 2.85
N HIS A 117 -0.64 -11.41 2.98
CA HIS A 117 -1.62 -12.47 2.76
C HIS A 117 -1.70 -13.38 4.01
N PRO A 118 -2.13 -12.84 5.17
CA PRO A 118 -2.23 -13.59 6.41
C PRO A 118 -3.22 -14.75 6.27
N LYS A 119 -2.93 -15.87 6.92
CA LYS A 119 -3.85 -17.00 7.03
C LYS A 119 -4.85 -16.77 8.16
N LYS A 120 -5.86 -17.62 8.23
CA LYS A 120 -6.81 -17.63 9.33
C LYS A 120 -6.09 -17.69 10.69
N GLY A 121 -6.33 -16.72 11.56
CA GLY A 121 -5.69 -16.58 12.87
C GLY A 121 -4.44 -15.68 12.90
N ASP A 122 -3.88 -15.31 11.75
CA ASP A 122 -2.69 -14.45 11.64
C ASP A 122 -3.06 -12.96 11.79
N THR A 123 -3.28 -12.51 13.01
CA THR A 123 -3.86 -11.20 13.34
C THR A 123 -2.81 -10.17 13.74
N GLY A 124 -3.17 -8.87 13.75
CA GLY A 124 -2.33 -7.82 14.31
C GLY A 124 -1.15 -7.37 13.44
N ASN A 125 -1.14 -7.71 12.15
CA ASN A 125 -0.09 -7.27 11.21
C ASN A 125 -0.30 -5.81 10.79
N VAL A 126 0.76 -5.00 10.87
CA VAL A 126 0.73 -3.55 10.63
C VAL A 126 1.85 -3.13 9.67
N PHE A 127 1.49 -2.27 8.72
CA PHE A 127 2.43 -1.51 7.89
C PHE A 127 2.33 -0.05 8.28
N ARG A 128 3.45 0.57 8.64
CA ARG A 128 3.49 1.95 9.12
C ARG A 128 4.58 2.75 8.43
N SER A 129 4.23 3.94 7.93
CA SER A 129 5.21 4.87 7.35
C SER A 129 6.05 4.27 6.22
N CYS A 130 5.52 3.26 5.51
CA CYS A 130 6.20 2.61 4.39
C CYS A 130 5.93 3.35 3.08
N ARG A 131 6.85 3.27 2.11
CA ARG A 131 6.67 3.84 0.77
C ARG A 131 6.83 2.79 -0.32
N ALA A 132 5.94 2.80 -1.29
CA ALA A 132 6.00 1.91 -2.46
C ALA A 132 5.88 2.71 -3.76
N TRP A 133 6.88 2.66 -4.64
CA TRP A 133 6.79 3.35 -5.93
C TRP A 133 7.51 2.65 -7.07
N LEU A 134 7.03 2.82 -8.29
CA LEU A 134 7.59 2.15 -9.48
C LEU A 134 7.74 0.63 -9.31
N ASN A 135 6.88 -0.01 -8.51
CA ASN A 135 6.71 -1.46 -8.54
C ASN A 135 5.83 -1.80 -9.74
N SER A 136 6.17 -2.85 -10.48
CA SER A 136 5.54 -3.10 -11.77
C SER A 136 4.10 -3.55 -11.68
N ASP A 137 3.66 -4.13 -10.55
CA ASP A 137 2.26 -4.45 -10.28
C ASP A 137 1.63 -3.42 -9.33
N ASP A 138 1.58 -3.65 -8.02
CA ASP A 138 0.98 -2.73 -7.05
C ASP A 138 1.97 -2.22 -5.99
N GLY A 139 1.60 -1.12 -5.33
CA GLY A 139 2.37 -0.68 -4.16
C GLY A 139 2.13 -1.57 -2.95
N PHE A 140 0.86 -1.81 -2.63
CA PHE A 140 0.42 -2.67 -1.53
C PHE A 140 -0.71 -3.61 -2.02
N ASP A 141 -0.56 -4.92 -1.82
CA ASP A 141 -1.55 -5.94 -2.17
C ASP A 141 -1.88 -6.82 -0.94
N CYS A 142 -3.17 -7.02 -0.68
CA CYS A 142 -3.70 -7.90 0.38
C CYS A 142 -4.79 -8.87 -0.11
N ILE A 143 -4.77 -9.21 -1.39
CA ILE A 143 -5.71 -10.19 -1.95
C ILE A 143 -5.60 -11.51 -1.18
N SER A 144 -6.74 -12.13 -0.92
CA SER A 144 -6.86 -13.39 -0.18
C SER A 144 -6.30 -13.34 1.25
N ALA A 145 -6.22 -12.15 1.86
CA ALA A 145 -5.97 -12.01 3.29
C ALA A 145 -7.15 -12.57 4.09
N TRP A 146 -6.89 -13.48 5.02
CA TRP A 146 -7.94 -14.07 5.88
C TRP A 146 -8.18 -13.29 7.17
N GLU A 147 -7.28 -12.39 7.52
CA GLU A 147 -7.33 -11.57 8.72
C GLU A 147 -7.09 -10.09 8.39
N SER A 148 -7.57 -9.20 9.26
CA SER A 148 -7.47 -7.75 9.06
C SER A 148 -6.02 -7.28 9.09
N ILE A 149 -5.72 -6.31 8.23
CA ILE A 149 -4.40 -5.66 8.12
C ILE A 149 -4.60 -4.17 8.28
N ARG A 150 -3.62 -3.50 8.91
CA ARG A 150 -3.64 -2.06 9.12
C ARG A 150 -2.48 -1.37 8.42
N PHE A 151 -2.80 -0.35 7.63
CA PHE A 151 -1.88 0.54 6.96
C PHE A 151 -1.99 1.93 7.58
N GLU A 152 -0.87 2.46 8.09
CA GLU A 152 -0.81 3.76 8.77
C GLU A 152 0.27 4.63 8.14
N ASN A 153 -0.06 5.84 7.72
CA ASN A 153 0.93 6.81 7.21
C ASN A 153 1.76 6.28 6.02
N CYS A 154 1.28 5.31 5.25
CA CYS A 154 2.03 4.75 4.11
C CYS A 154 1.80 5.57 2.83
N TRP A 155 2.81 5.63 1.96
CA TRP A 155 2.70 6.31 0.66
C TRP A 155 2.86 5.32 -0.50
N SER A 156 2.02 5.44 -1.52
CA SER A 156 2.04 4.56 -2.68
C SER A 156 1.86 5.37 -3.97
N PHE A 157 2.89 5.42 -4.82
CA PHE A 157 2.87 6.30 -5.99
C PHE A 157 3.56 5.73 -7.22
N ASP A 158 3.07 6.11 -8.40
CA ASP A 158 3.62 5.70 -9.69
C ASP A 158 3.77 4.17 -9.90
N ASN A 159 3.06 3.32 -9.14
CA ASN A 159 3.06 1.87 -9.35
C ASN A 159 2.29 1.47 -10.62
N GLY A 160 2.62 0.30 -11.15
CA GLY A 160 2.11 -0.21 -12.43
C GLY A 160 2.80 0.41 -13.65
N LYS A 161 3.98 1.00 -13.47
CA LYS A 161 4.70 1.72 -14.53
C LYS A 161 6.19 1.43 -14.48
N SER A 162 6.85 1.51 -15.63
CA SER A 162 8.31 1.64 -15.69
C SER A 162 8.74 3.07 -15.32
N PRO A 163 10.03 3.32 -15.04
CA PRO A 163 10.58 4.67 -14.82
C PRO A 163 10.29 5.66 -15.97
N GLU A 164 10.18 5.16 -17.20
CA GLU A 164 9.83 5.94 -18.40
C GLU A 164 8.32 6.20 -18.55
N GLY A 165 7.50 5.68 -17.62
CA GLY A 165 6.05 5.86 -17.60
C GLY A 165 5.28 4.85 -18.46
N LYS A 166 5.93 3.80 -18.99
CA LYS A 166 5.23 2.71 -19.70
C LYS A 166 4.37 1.93 -18.71
N GLY A 167 3.09 1.69 -19.05
CA GLY A 167 2.23 0.85 -18.22
C GLY A 167 2.68 -0.63 -18.19
N LEU A 168 2.69 -1.22 -16.99
CA LEU A 168 3.08 -2.61 -16.72
C LEU A 168 1.88 -3.40 -16.13
N GLY A 169 2.06 -4.08 -15.00
CA GLY A 169 1.03 -4.78 -14.21
C GLY A 169 -0.07 -3.84 -13.71
N ASP A 170 -0.96 -4.29 -12.84
CA ASP A 170 -2.24 -3.65 -12.51
C ASP A 170 -2.13 -2.16 -12.15
N GLY A 171 -1.22 -1.79 -11.26
CA GLY A 171 -0.89 -0.40 -10.97
C GLY A 171 -1.79 0.27 -9.96
N ASN A 172 -2.05 -0.41 -8.86
CA ASN A 172 -2.80 0.12 -7.73
C ASN A 172 -1.87 0.67 -6.65
N GLY A 173 -2.30 1.72 -5.98
CA GLY A 173 -1.63 2.24 -4.81
C GLY A 173 -1.79 1.28 -3.64
N PHE A 174 -3.06 1.08 -3.23
CA PHE A 174 -3.48 0.19 -2.15
C PHE A 174 -4.59 -0.74 -2.64
N LYS A 175 -4.24 -1.98 -3.02
CA LYS A 175 -5.18 -3.08 -3.35
C LYS A 175 -5.43 -3.89 -2.07
N ILE A 176 -6.35 -3.45 -1.23
CA ILE A 176 -6.46 -3.94 0.16
C ILE A 176 -7.67 -4.86 0.40
N GLY A 177 -7.89 -5.81 -0.50
CA GLY A 177 -8.98 -6.77 -0.34
C GLY A 177 -9.10 -7.74 -1.51
N GLY A 178 -10.26 -8.39 -1.62
CA GLY A 178 -10.54 -9.40 -2.63
C GLY A 178 -10.14 -10.81 -2.24
N PHE A 179 -10.76 -11.78 -2.91
CA PHE A 179 -10.47 -13.22 -2.82
C PHE A 179 -10.44 -13.85 -4.22
N GLY A 180 -10.06 -13.05 -5.22
CA GLY A 180 -10.16 -13.43 -6.63
C GLY A 180 -11.56 -13.91 -7.03
N LEU A 181 -11.60 -14.94 -7.86
CA LEU A 181 -12.85 -15.59 -8.31
C LEU A 181 -13.19 -16.83 -7.46
N GLU A 182 -12.66 -16.94 -6.24
CA GLU A 182 -12.92 -18.08 -5.37
C GLU A 182 -14.43 -18.31 -5.16
N ALA A 183 -14.86 -19.57 -5.14
CA ALA A 183 -16.23 -19.90 -4.80
C ALA A 183 -16.51 -19.56 -3.33
N VAL A 184 -17.76 -19.26 -2.97
CA VAL A 184 -18.20 -18.89 -1.61
C VAL A 184 -17.61 -19.79 -0.51
N ARG A 185 -17.43 -21.09 -0.78
CA ARG A 185 -16.88 -22.07 0.19
C ARG A 185 -15.41 -21.85 0.55
N GLY A 186 -14.65 -21.09 -0.25
CA GLY A 186 -13.26 -20.74 0.00
C GLY A 186 -13.07 -19.48 0.86
N LEU A 187 -14.15 -18.77 1.18
CA LEU A 187 -14.07 -17.48 1.87
C LEU A 187 -14.01 -17.63 3.40
N PRO A 188 -13.37 -16.68 4.11
CA PRO A 188 -13.52 -16.55 5.56
C PRO A 188 -14.99 -16.53 6.00
N ARG A 189 -15.30 -17.02 7.22
CA ARG A 189 -16.66 -16.94 7.75
C ARG A 189 -17.07 -15.50 8.08
N VAL A 190 -16.09 -14.71 8.51
CA VAL A 190 -16.22 -13.28 8.78
C VAL A 190 -15.21 -12.60 7.88
N MET A 191 -15.66 -11.70 7.01
CA MET A 191 -14.75 -10.97 6.14
C MET A 191 -13.84 -10.06 6.97
N PRO A 192 -12.52 -10.09 6.73
CA PRO A 192 -11.60 -9.21 7.44
C PRO A 192 -11.87 -7.76 7.07
N ARG A 193 -11.87 -6.89 8.07
CA ARG A 193 -12.03 -5.45 7.88
C ARG A 193 -10.67 -4.78 7.90
N HIS A 194 -10.07 -4.56 6.74
CA HIS A 194 -8.79 -3.85 6.64
C HIS A 194 -8.96 -2.37 7.03
N THR A 195 -7.89 -1.77 7.56
CA THR A 195 -7.85 -0.33 7.84
C THR A 195 -6.73 0.33 7.07
N VAL A 196 -7.04 1.40 6.34
CA VAL A 196 -6.07 2.28 5.68
C VAL A 196 -6.28 3.68 6.19
N THR A 197 -5.27 4.22 6.88
CA THR A 197 -5.40 5.52 7.51
C THR A 197 -4.18 6.41 7.37
N ARG A 198 -4.43 7.70 7.11
CA ARG A 198 -3.38 8.71 6.92
C ARG A 198 -2.40 8.36 5.79
N CYS A 199 -2.85 7.54 4.84
CA CYS A 199 -2.06 7.11 3.70
C CYS A 199 -2.20 8.05 2.50
N VAL A 200 -1.20 8.06 1.64
CA VAL A 200 -1.16 8.84 0.40
C VAL A 200 -1.07 7.92 -0.80
N ALA A 201 -1.95 8.10 -1.80
CA ALA A 201 -1.88 7.38 -3.07
C ALA A 201 -1.81 8.36 -4.25
N ALA A 202 -0.73 8.37 -5.03
CA ALA A 202 -0.55 9.37 -6.07
C ALA A 202 -0.08 8.80 -7.41
N SER A 203 -0.71 9.21 -8.51
CA SER A 203 -0.20 8.92 -9.85
C SER A 203 -0.03 7.42 -10.15
N ASN A 204 -0.66 6.49 -9.44
CA ASN A 204 -0.62 5.07 -9.80
C ASN A 204 -1.35 4.85 -11.14
N LYS A 205 -0.94 3.86 -11.94
CA LYS A 205 -1.51 3.63 -13.29
C LYS A 205 -3.03 3.46 -13.26
N SER A 206 -3.54 2.75 -12.25
CA SER A 206 -4.95 2.38 -12.10
C SER A 206 -5.58 3.07 -10.89
N ASN A 207 -5.63 2.41 -9.74
CA ASN A 207 -6.39 2.92 -8.59
C ASN A 207 -5.46 3.50 -7.53
N GLY A 208 -5.87 4.56 -6.83
CA GLY A 208 -5.19 5.04 -5.64
C GLY A 208 -5.46 4.10 -4.47
N PHE A 209 -6.72 4.11 -4.01
CA PHE A 209 -7.25 3.21 -2.99
C PHE A 209 -8.28 2.27 -3.62
N TYR A 210 -8.08 0.96 -3.50
CA TYR A 210 -8.89 -0.04 -4.19
C TYR A 210 -9.38 -1.14 -3.24
N ALA A 211 -10.69 -1.33 -3.20
CA ALA A 211 -11.32 -2.42 -2.44
C ALA A 211 -11.10 -3.80 -3.09
N ASN A 212 -10.74 -3.86 -4.37
CA ASN A 212 -10.38 -5.10 -5.06
C ASN A 212 -11.41 -6.23 -4.97
N HIS A 213 -12.66 -5.96 -5.34
CA HIS A 213 -13.72 -6.97 -5.31
C HIS A 213 -13.98 -7.53 -3.90
N HIS A 214 -13.61 -6.78 -2.84
CA HIS A 214 -13.80 -7.26 -1.49
C HIS A 214 -15.30 -7.38 -1.17
N PRO A 215 -15.75 -8.50 -0.58
CA PRO A 215 -17.18 -8.73 -0.31
C PRO A 215 -17.66 -8.16 1.02
N GLY A 216 -16.75 -7.57 1.80
CA GLY A 216 -17.03 -6.89 3.06
C GLY A 216 -16.69 -5.40 3.01
N GLY A 217 -16.79 -4.75 4.17
CA GLY A 217 -16.40 -3.37 4.36
C GLY A 217 -14.99 -3.23 4.93
N CYS A 218 -14.35 -2.10 4.63
CA CYS A 218 -13.02 -1.69 5.13
C CYS A 218 -13.13 -0.27 5.72
N ASP A 219 -12.15 0.11 6.54
CA ASP A 219 -12.02 1.45 7.11
C ASP A 219 -11.01 2.28 6.31
N TRP A 220 -11.48 3.39 5.75
CA TRP A 220 -10.70 4.33 4.93
C TRP A 220 -10.77 5.69 5.60
N ILE A 221 -9.73 6.06 6.34
CA ILE A 221 -9.79 7.17 7.28
C ILE A 221 -8.63 8.15 7.06
N HIS A 222 -8.91 9.42 6.80
CA HIS A 222 -7.85 10.43 6.62
C HIS A 222 -6.87 10.10 5.49
N ASN A 223 -7.30 9.57 4.34
CA ASN A 223 -6.37 9.30 3.24
C ASN A 223 -6.36 10.43 2.20
N SER A 224 -5.26 10.61 1.49
CA SER A 224 -5.15 11.57 0.37
C SER A 224 -4.82 10.87 -0.93
N SER A 225 -5.65 11.08 -1.96
CA SER A 225 -5.48 10.46 -3.27
C SER A 225 -5.36 11.52 -4.36
N TYR A 226 -4.34 11.42 -5.21
CA TYR A 226 -4.06 12.40 -6.26
C TYR A 226 -3.74 11.77 -7.61
N ARG A 227 -4.48 12.16 -8.65
CA ARG A 227 -4.16 11.87 -10.07
C ARG A 227 -3.89 10.38 -10.39
N ASN A 228 -4.59 9.46 -9.72
CA ASN A 228 -4.68 8.06 -10.16
C ASN A 228 -5.77 7.96 -11.26
N ARG A 229 -5.86 6.87 -12.04
CA ARG A 229 -6.98 6.69 -12.99
C ARG A 229 -8.33 6.69 -12.27
N ALA A 230 -8.39 6.07 -11.08
CA ALA A 230 -9.43 6.32 -10.08
C ALA A 230 -8.78 6.53 -8.73
N ASN A 231 -9.13 7.63 -8.04
CA ASN A 231 -8.50 7.94 -6.76
C ASN A 231 -9.00 7.03 -5.65
N PHE A 232 -10.31 6.79 -5.58
CA PHE A 232 -10.94 5.78 -4.74
C PHE A 232 -11.85 4.89 -5.58
N ASN A 233 -11.63 3.58 -5.54
CA ASN A 233 -12.44 2.59 -6.22
C ASN A 233 -12.90 1.54 -5.21
N PHE A 234 -14.20 1.50 -4.95
CA PHE A 234 -14.80 0.63 -3.95
C PHE A 234 -15.42 -0.62 -4.57
N LEU A 235 -14.98 -1.07 -5.75
CA LEU A 235 -15.54 -2.27 -6.40
C LEU A 235 -15.53 -3.45 -5.41
N GLY A 236 -16.73 -3.96 -5.12
CA GLY A 236 -16.95 -5.12 -4.29
C GLY A 236 -17.44 -6.29 -5.12
N ARG A 237 -17.64 -7.44 -4.47
CA ARG A 237 -18.17 -8.64 -5.11
C ARG A 237 -19.21 -9.31 -4.25
N ASP A 238 -20.33 -9.63 -4.87
CA ASP A 238 -21.30 -10.55 -4.28
C ASP A 238 -20.94 -11.97 -4.74
N PHE A 239 -20.26 -12.71 -3.88
CA PHE A 239 -19.87 -14.10 -4.19
C PHE A 239 -21.06 -15.04 -4.22
N THR A 240 -22.19 -14.71 -3.60
CA THR A 240 -23.40 -15.53 -3.67
C THR A 240 -24.02 -15.48 -5.07
N GLN A 241 -23.90 -14.32 -5.73
CA GLN A 241 -24.40 -14.09 -7.08
C GLN A 241 -23.28 -14.18 -8.16
N GLY A 242 -22.03 -14.37 -7.74
CA GLY A 242 -20.88 -14.49 -8.63
C GLY A 242 -20.58 -13.24 -9.47
N ARG A 243 -20.99 -12.05 -9.01
CA ARG A 243 -20.88 -10.79 -9.77
C ARG A 243 -20.27 -9.66 -8.97
N ASP A 244 -19.66 -8.72 -9.66
CA ASP A 244 -19.20 -7.48 -9.04
C ASP A 244 -20.38 -6.55 -8.72
N ILE A 245 -20.22 -5.79 -7.65
CA ILE A 245 -21.20 -4.82 -7.16
C ILE A 245 -20.47 -3.55 -6.70
N PRO A 246 -21.16 -2.40 -6.63
CA PRO A 246 -20.65 -1.27 -5.88
C PRO A 246 -20.41 -1.67 -4.41
N GLY A 247 -19.28 -1.28 -3.84
CA GLY A 247 -18.85 -1.65 -2.50
C GLY A 247 -19.83 -1.24 -1.41
N THR A 248 -19.92 -2.07 -0.38
CA THR A 248 -20.86 -1.94 0.74
C THR A 248 -20.13 -2.12 2.08
N GLY A 249 -20.72 -1.61 3.16
CA GLY A 249 -20.20 -1.79 4.53
C GLY A 249 -18.90 -1.02 4.85
N HIS A 250 -18.37 -0.23 3.92
CA HIS A 250 -17.17 0.58 4.18
C HIS A 250 -17.47 1.71 5.16
N HIS A 251 -16.48 2.07 5.98
CA HIS A 251 -16.46 3.36 6.67
C HIS A 251 -15.44 4.24 5.97
N ILE A 252 -15.89 5.36 5.44
CA ILE A 252 -15.11 6.25 4.59
C ILE A 252 -15.18 7.63 5.25
N ARG A 253 -14.12 8.03 5.93
CA ARG A 253 -14.12 9.27 6.72
C ARG A 253 -12.90 10.13 6.45
N ASN A 254 -13.12 11.44 6.30
CA ASN A 254 -12.08 12.47 6.19
C ASN A 254 -11.06 12.22 5.07
N ASN A 255 -11.45 11.49 4.02
CA ASN A 255 -10.58 11.27 2.88
C ASN A 255 -10.62 12.47 1.93
N LEU A 256 -9.47 12.74 1.31
CA LEU A 256 -9.24 13.79 0.35
C LEU A 256 -8.92 13.18 -1.01
N SER A 257 -9.59 13.65 -2.05
CA SER A 257 -9.38 13.22 -3.43
C SER A 257 -9.24 14.44 -4.32
N PHE A 258 -8.24 14.46 -5.21
CA PHE A 258 -8.08 15.56 -6.16
C PHE A 258 -7.38 15.13 -7.46
N GLY A 259 -7.68 15.83 -8.55
CA GLY A 259 -6.96 15.72 -9.83
C GLY A 259 -7.20 14.42 -10.61
N SER A 260 -8.20 13.61 -10.24
CA SER A 260 -8.58 12.42 -11.02
C SER A 260 -9.86 12.66 -11.81
N ARG A 261 -9.97 12.02 -12.99
CA ARG A 261 -11.26 11.97 -13.71
C ARG A 261 -12.31 11.17 -12.94
N ASN A 262 -11.87 10.29 -12.06
CA ASN A 262 -12.71 9.39 -11.28
C ASN A 262 -12.30 9.52 -9.80
N GLU A 263 -12.76 10.58 -9.13
CA GLU A 263 -12.44 10.81 -7.72
C GLU A 263 -12.92 9.65 -6.84
N VAL A 264 -14.16 9.20 -7.06
CA VAL A 264 -14.76 8.03 -6.38
C VAL A 264 -15.56 7.20 -7.38
N THR A 265 -15.36 5.88 -7.40
CA THR A 265 -16.12 4.94 -8.24
C THR A 265 -16.56 3.71 -7.47
N GLN A 266 -17.58 3.03 -8.03
CA GLN A 266 -18.05 1.72 -7.55
C GLN A 266 -18.45 1.72 -6.07
N LEU A 267 -19.08 2.79 -5.60
CA LEU A 267 -19.48 2.94 -4.21
C LEU A 267 -21.01 2.92 -4.08
N ASN A 268 -21.55 2.03 -3.26
CA ASN A 268 -22.92 2.16 -2.77
C ASN A 268 -22.91 3.09 -1.55
N ARG A 269 -23.29 4.36 -1.76
CA ARG A 269 -23.29 5.39 -0.71
C ARG A 269 -24.27 5.09 0.43
N GLU A 270 -25.42 4.50 0.12
CA GLU A 270 -26.46 4.19 1.11
C GLU A 270 -26.06 3.01 2.01
N ALA A 271 -25.28 2.07 1.46
CA ALA A 271 -24.79 0.90 2.18
C ALA A 271 -23.45 1.14 2.90
N CYS A 272 -22.92 2.36 2.90
CA CYS A 272 -21.65 2.72 3.54
C CYS A 272 -21.83 3.88 4.52
N LYS A 273 -20.90 4.03 5.46
CA LYS A 273 -20.84 5.19 6.36
C LYS A 273 -19.85 6.20 5.81
N LEU A 274 -20.33 7.39 5.47
CA LEU A 274 -19.52 8.49 4.93
C LEU A 274 -19.58 9.70 5.85
N ALA A 275 -18.44 10.29 6.19
CA ALA A 275 -18.38 11.54 6.96
C ALA A 275 -17.13 12.37 6.61
N GLY A 276 -17.26 13.69 6.49
CA GLY A 276 -16.13 14.63 6.35
C GLY A 276 -15.20 14.44 5.15
N ASN A 277 -15.56 13.66 4.13
CA ASN A 277 -14.72 13.47 2.94
C ASN A 277 -14.84 14.64 1.97
N LEU A 278 -13.72 15.02 1.34
CA LEU A 278 -13.67 15.98 0.24
C LEU A 278 -13.19 15.28 -1.03
N PHE A 279 -14.12 14.98 -1.93
CA PHE A 279 -13.85 14.24 -3.17
C PHE A 279 -13.77 15.17 -4.39
N GLY A 280 -12.77 16.05 -4.41
CA GLY A 280 -12.46 16.96 -5.52
C GLY A 280 -13.42 18.13 -5.70
N GLU A 281 -14.67 18.02 -5.25
CA GLU A 281 -15.68 19.06 -5.41
C GLU A 281 -15.27 20.36 -4.71
N GLY A 282 -15.26 21.45 -5.48
CA GLY A 282 -14.92 22.78 -4.98
C GLY A 282 -13.44 23.00 -4.68
N LEU A 283 -12.55 22.03 -4.89
CA LEU A 283 -11.10 22.19 -4.74
C LEU A 283 -10.44 22.66 -6.04
N ALA A 284 -9.33 23.38 -5.91
CA ALA A 284 -8.46 23.77 -7.01
C ALA A 284 -7.00 23.65 -6.61
N GLU A 285 -6.09 23.65 -7.58
CA GLU A 285 -4.64 23.51 -7.31
C GLU A 285 -4.13 24.53 -6.29
N LYS A 286 -4.68 25.75 -6.29
CA LYS A 286 -4.32 26.81 -5.34
C LYS A 286 -4.62 26.48 -3.88
N ASP A 287 -5.48 25.50 -3.60
CA ASP A 287 -5.87 25.08 -2.25
C ASP A 287 -4.78 24.19 -1.60
N PHE A 288 -3.80 23.71 -2.38
CA PHE A 288 -2.70 22.84 -1.93
C PHE A 288 -1.37 23.59 -1.87
N ALA A 289 -0.52 23.26 -0.90
CA ALA A 289 0.84 23.78 -0.80
C ALA A 289 1.70 23.34 -1.99
N SER A 290 1.65 22.04 -2.33
CA SER A 290 2.23 21.49 -3.55
C SER A 290 1.43 20.30 -4.06
N LEU A 291 1.51 20.06 -5.37
CA LEU A 291 1.00 18.86 -6.04
C LEU A 291 2.12 18.11 -6.79
N ASP A 292 3.38 18.44 -6.52
CA ASP A 292 4.52 17.74 -7.12
C ASP A 292 4.74 16.38 -6.45
N VAL A 293 4.34 15.32 -7.15
CA VAL A 293 4.46 13.91 -6.71
C VAL A 293 5.90 13.54 -6.36
N LYS A 294 6.90 14.18 -6.98
CA LYS A 294 8.33 13.89 -6.75
C LYS A 294 8.74 14.12 -5.29
N LEU A 295 8.03 14.98 -4.57
CA LEU A 295 8.29 15.23 -3.15
C LEU A 295 8.11 13.98 -2.28
N LEU A 296 7.30 13.00 -2.71
CA LEU A 296 7.09 11.75 -1.98
C LEU A 296 8.33 10.84 -1.97
N ALA A 297 9.20 10.99 -2.98
CA ALA A 297 10.44 10.22 -3.13
C ALA A 297 11.64 10.89 -2.46
N ALA A 298 11.47 12.03 -1.78
CA ALA A 298 12.55 12.69 -1.06
C ALA A 298 13.19 11.74 -0.02
N PRO A 299 14.49 11.89 0.31
CA PRO A 299 15.14 11.05 1.31
C PRO A 299 14.40 11.09 2.65
N ARG A 300 14.30 9.94 3.33
CA ARG A 300 13.82 9.87 4.71
C ARG A 300 14.64 10.76 5.63
N GLN A 301 14.03 11.15 6.74
CA GLN A 301 14.74 11.85 7.81
C GLN A 301 15.80 10.93 8.44
N PRO A 302 16.82 11.48 9.13
CA PRO A 302 17.89 10.67 9.73
C PRO A 302 17.41 9.59 10.73
N ASP A 303 16.26 9.76 11.37
CA ASP A 303 15.67 8.78 12.29
C ASP A 303 14.92 7.64 11.58
N GLY A 304 14.69 7.78 10.27
CA GLY A 304 13.94 6.85 9.42
C GLY A 304 12.53 7.33 9.08
N SER A 305 12.04 8.41 9.70
CA SER A 305 10.69 8.92 9.42
C SER A 305 10.55 9.33 7.95
N LEU A 306 9.30 9.38 7.48
CA LEU A 306 8.98 9.94 6.16
C LEU A 306 9.55 11.37 6.05
N PRO A 307 9.93 11.80 4.82
CA PRO A 307 10.35 13.17 4.60
C PRO A 307 9.23 14.15 4.96
N GLU A 308 9.61 15.35 5.39
CA GLU A 308 8.67 16.45 5.41
C GLU A 308 8.32 16.81 3.97
N THR A 309 7.03 16.95 3.68
CA THR A 309 6.55 17.19 2.32
C THR A 309 5.46 18.24 2.32
N ASP A 310 5.40 19.06 1.28
CA ASP A 310 4.27 19.96 1.00
C ASP A 310 3.23 19.32 0.07
N PHE A 311 3.51 18.11 -0.43
CA PHE A 311 2.62 17.39 -1.33
C PHE A 311 1.25 17.15 -0.68
N MET A 312 0.18 17.56 -1.36
CA MET A 312 -1.21 17.42 -0.91
C MET A 312 -1.52 18.05 0.46
N LYS A 313 -0.59 18.80 1.06
CA LYS A 313 -0.88 19.57 2.28
C LYS A 313 -1.83 20.72 1.97
N PRO A 314 -2.82 20.99 2.82
CA PRO A 314 -3.70 22.11 2.63
C PRO A 314 -2.94 23.43 2.88
N LYS A 315 -3.28 24.48 2.14
CA LYS A 315 -2.81 25.82 2.50
C LYS A 315 -3.48 26.29 3.80
N PRO A 316 -2.76 27.05 4.67
CA PRO A 316 -3.33 27.61 5.89
C PRO A 316 -4.63 28.38 5.61
N ARG A 317 -5.64 28.18 6.47
CA ARG A 317 -6.99 28.77 6.32
C ARG A 317 -7.71 28.34 5.02
N GLY A 318 -7.28 27.25 4.40
CA GLY A 318 -7.89 26.67 3.21
C GLY A 318 -9.11 25.81 3.52
N LYS A 319 -9.80 25.35 2.46
CA LYS A 319 -11.08 24.61 2.53
C LYS A 319 -10.99 23.24 3.21
N MET A 320 -9.78 22.70 3.33
CA MET A 320 -9.51 21.41 3.93
C MET A 320 -9.17 21.52 5.42
N VAL A 321 -8.90 22.73 5.92
CA VAL A 321 -8.49 22.99 7.30
C VAL A 321 -9.70 23.05 8.21
N ASP A 322 -9.68 22.38 9.36
CA ASP A 322 -10.82 22.25 10.29
C ASP A 322 -12.12 21.73 9.61
N ALA A 323 -12.02 20.98 8.51
CA ALA A 323 -13.17 20.65 7.65
C ALA A 323 -13.64 19.18 7.79
N GLY A 324 -12.89 18.36 8.52
CA GLY A 324 -13.20 16.95 8.73
C GLY A 324 -14.27 16.71 9.79
N ASP A 325 -14.82 15.50 9.77
CA ASP A 325 -15.63 14.94 10.84
C ASP A 325 -14.75 14.63 12.06
N LYS A 326 -15.16 15.05 13.25
CA LYS A 326 -14.31 15.01 14.46
C LYS A 326 -13.86 13.60 14.84
N GLY A 327 -14.62 12.56 14.51
CA GLY A 327 -14.28 11.18 14.84
C GLY A 327 -13.82 11.02 16.29
N SER A 328 -12.77 10.22 16.48
CA SER A 328 -12.13 10.00 17.78
C SER A 328 -10.62 10.21 17.78
N GLU A 329 -10.01 10.52 16.62
CA GLU A 329 -8.58 10.78 16.54
C GLU A 329 -8.21 12.17 17.08
N PRO A 330 -6.98 12.35 17.59
CA PRO A 330 -6.44 13.68 17.90
C PRO A 330 -6.37 14.55 16.63
N PHE A 331 -6.65 15.84 16.82
CA PHE A 331 -6.60 16.87 15.78
C PHE A 331 -6.17 18.22 16.37
N ASN A 332 -5.73 19.12 15.51
CA ASN A 332 -5.42 20.50 15.88
C ASN A 332 -6.60 21.41 15.53
N GLY A 333 -6.73 22.54 16.22
CA GLY A 333 -7.80 23.50 15.92
C GLY A 333 -9.19 23.05 16.36
N ARG A 334 -10.20 23.21 15.51
CA ARG A 334 -11.64 23.04 15.83
C ARG A 334 -12.20 21.69 15.39
N ALA A 335 -11.59 21.09 14.37
CA ALA A 335 -11.92 19.78 13.79
C ALA A 335 -10.68 19.29 13.01
N PRO A 336 -10.58 18.00 12.67
CA PRO A 336 -9.43 17.54 11.90
C PRO A 336 -9.40 18.11 10.49
N ASP A 337 -8.20 18.19 9.93
CA ASP A 337 -8.04 18.50 8.52
C ASP A 337 -8.45 17.29 7.66
N VAL A 338 -8.97 17.58 6.46
CA VAL A 338 -9.37 16.51 5.52
C VAL A 338 -8.15 16.03 4.76
N GLY A 339 -7.95 14.71 4.72
CA GLY A 339 -6.81 14.07 4.08
C GLY A 339 -5.78 13.50 5.07
N ALA A 340 -4.60 13.16 4.55
CA ALA A 340 -3.54 12.45 5.26
C ALA A 340 -2.71 13.33 6.20
N PHE A 341 -2.67 14.64 5.94
CA PHE A 341 -1.83 15.57 6.66
C PHE A 341 -2.67 16.52 7.50
N GLU A 342 -2.37 16.55 8.80
CA GLU A 342 -2.90 17.53 9.74
C GLU A 342 -1.93 18.71 9.80
N LEU A 343 -2.42 19.94 9.67
CA LEU A 343 -1.62 21.13 9.96
C LEU A 343 -1.46 21.28 11.47
N SER A 344 -0.26 21.69 11.88
CA SER A 344 0.08 22.05 13.26
C SER A 344 -0.46 23.41 13.67
#